data_AF-A0A2N1UTB8-F1
#
_entry.id   AF-A0A2N1UTB8-F1
#
_cell.length_a   1.000
_cell.length_b   1.000
_cell.length_c   1.000
_cell.angle_alpha   90.00
_cell.angle_beta   90.00
_cell.angle_gamma   90.00
#
_symmetry.space_group_name_H-M   'P 1'
#
loop_
_entity.id
_entity.type
_entity.pdbx_description
1 polymer ?
#
loop_
_entity_poly.entity_id
_entity_poly.type
_entity_poly.pdbx_seq_one_letter_code
_entity_poly.pdbx_strand_id
1 'polypeptide(L)' 'MTSRRVLMTLGGLLSLFYLLNPTAGLFEILPDALPLVGNIDEAMAATLLLACLREYGLDLTAWRRKDHTDLKAPKDKSE' A
#
# COMPACT_ATOMS: atom_id res chain seq x y z
N MET A 1 6.31 1.11 -23.09
CA MET A 1 5.86 0.93 -21.68
C MET A 1 4.48 0.30 -21.72
N THR A 2 4.27 -0.81 -21.03
CA THR A 2 2.96 -1.50 -21.00
C THR A 2 1.92 -0.61 -20.33
N SER A 3 0.76 -0.41 -20.97
CA SER A 3 -0.31 0.50 -20.50
C SER A 3 -0.74 0.24 -19.05
N ARG A 4 -0.70 -1.02 -18.61
CA ARG A 4 -0.94 -1.44 -17.22
C ARG A 4 0.03 -0.80 -16.22
N ARG A 5 1.32 -0.72 -16.56
CA ARG A 5 2.34 -0.12 -15.67
C ARG A 5 2.11 1.38 -15.53
N VAL A 6 1.70 2.05 -16.60
CA VAL A 6 1.37 3.49 -16.57
C VAL A 6 0.20 3.76 -15.64
N LEU A 7 -0.86 2.94 -15.72
CA LEU A 7 -2.03 3.07 -14.84
C LEU A 7 -1.65 2.88 -13.35
N MET A 8 -0.81 1.89 -13.05
CA MET A 8 -0.33 1.64 -11.69
C MET A 8 0.56 2.75 -11.17
N THR A 9 1.42 3.33 -12.02
CA THR A 9 2.25 4.49 -11.65
C THR A 9 1.38 5.70 -11.35
N LEU A 10 0.40 6.01 -12.22
CA LEU A 10 -0.50 7.14 -12.03
C LEU A 10 -1.40 6.96 -10.80
N GLY A 11 -1.95 5.75 -10.60
CA GLY A 11 -2.76 5.43 -9.43
C GLY A 11 -1.98 5.51 -8.12
N GLY A 12 -0.73 5.03 -8.11
CA GLY A 12 0.16 5.15 -6.95
C GLY A 12 0.54 6.60 -6.65
N LEU A 13 0.88 7.40 -7.66
CA LEU A 13 1.18 8.83 -7.48
C LEU A 13 -0.02 9.61 -6.95
N LEU A 14 -1.22 9.36 -7.50
CA LEU A 14 -2.45 10.01 -7.04
C LEU A 14 -2.77 9.65 -5.59
N SER A 15 -2.65 8.36 -5.24
CA SER A 15 -2.87 7.88 -3.87
C SER A 15 -1.87 8.48 -2.89
N LEU A 16 -0.59 8.60 -3.29
CA LEU A 16 0.45 9.23 -2.49
C LEU A 16 0.15 10.72 -2.27
N PHE A 17 -0.22 11.44 -3.32
CA PHE A 17 -0.53 12.87 -3.22
C PHE A 17 -1.76 13.13 -2.35
N TYR A 18 -2.77 12.25 -2.44
CA TYR A 18 -3.96 12.27 -1.59
C TYR A 18 -3.61 11.98 -0.12
N LEU A 19 -2.82 10.94 0.16
CA LEU A 19 -2.41 10.59 1.53
C LEU A 19 -1.53 11.66 2.18
N LEU A 20 -0.64 12.27 1.40
CA LEU A 20 0.23 13.33 1.90
C LEU A 20 -0.55 14.61 2.23
N ASN A 21 -1.78 14.74 1.68
CA ASN A 21 -2.72 15.84 1.88
C ASN A 21 -1.97 17.16 2.19
N PRO A 22 -1.17 17.67 1.25
CA PRO A 22 -0.24 18.78 1.52
C PRO A 22 -0.95 20.07 1.96
N THR A 23 -2.27 20.12 1.77
CA THR A 23 -3.20 21.18 2.17
C THR A 23 -3.75 21.03 3.59
N ALA A 24 -3.85 19.82 4.17
CA ALA A 24 -4.46 19.60 5.49
C ALA A 24 -3.65 20.16 6.67
N GLY A 25 -2.33 20.29 6.52
CA GLY A 25 -1.47 20.86 7.57
C GLY A 25 -1.37 22.39 7.56
N LEU A 26 -1.76 23.04 6.45
CA LEU A 26 -1.55 24.47 6.25
C LEU A 26 -2.79 25.33 6.57
N PHE A 27 -3.99 24.74 6.69
CA PHE A 27 -5.24 25.52 6.79
C PHE A 27 -6.31 25.04 7.78
N GLU A 28 -6.13 23.96 8.56
CA GLU A 28 -7.24 23.40 9.35
C GLU A 28 -7.09 23.56 10.88
N ILE A 29 -7.96 24.42 11.43
CA ILE A 29 -8.28 24.59 12.87
C ILE A 29 -9.34 23.55 13.32
N LEU A 30 -9.75 22.63 12.43
CA LEU A 30 -10.87 21.70 12.63
C LEU A 30 -10.36 20.25 12.92
N PRO A 31 -10.97 19.51 13.86
CA PRO A 31 -10.47 18.22 14.34
C PRO A 31 -10.69 17.00 13.41
N ASP A 32 -11.02 17.20 12.13
CA ASP A 32 -11.31 16.10 11.17
C ASP A 32 -10.07 15.32 10.70
N ALA A 33 -8.86 15.86 10.86
CA ALA A 33 -7.59 15.21 10.52
C ALA A 33 -6.78 14.82 11.77
N LEU A 34 -7.46 14.46 12.87
CA LEU A 34 -6.77 13.98 14.06
C LEU A 34 -6.06 12.66 13.74
N PRO A 35 -4.79 12.47 14.15
CA PRO A 35 -4.01 11.26 13.85
C PRO A 35 -4.60 9.97 14.43
N LEU A 36 -5.67 10.06 15.23
CA LEU A 36 -6.41 8.93 15.79
C LEU A 36 -7.65 8.53 14.97
N VAL A 37 -8.25 9.44 14.18
CA VAL A 37 -9.49 9.20 13.42
C VAL A 37 -9.33 9.86 12.04
N GLY A 38 -9.01 9.05 11.03
CA GLY A 38 -8.91 9.46 9.63
C GLY A 38 -10.11 8.97 8.81
N ASN A 39 -10.27 9.52 7.61
CA ASN A 39 -11.38 9.21 6.72
C ASN A 39 -11.25 7.82 6.06
N ILE A 40 -12.39 7.18 5.74
CA ILE A 40 -12.39 5.89 5.03
C ILE A 40 -11.68 6.01 3.68
N ASP A 41 -11.82 7.16 3.02
CA ASP A 41 -11.17 7.43 1.74
C ASP A 41 -9.64 7.44 1.84
N GLU A 42 -9.09 7.87 2.99
CA GLU A 42 -7.64 7.78 3.26
C GLU A 42 -7.19 6.33 3.43
N ALA A 43 -8.00 5.48 4.08
CA ALA A 43 -7.73 4.05 4.15
C ALA A 43 -7.78 3.38 2.77
N MET A 44 -8.72 3.80 1.91
CA MET A 44 -8.79 3.34 0.52
C MET A 44 -7.58 3.79 -0.31
N ALA A 45 -7.17 5.04 -0.18
CA ALA A 45 -5.97 5.55 -0.84
C ALA A 45 -4.69 4.83 -0.34
N ALA A 46 -4.59 4.53 0.95
CA ALA A 46 -3.46 3.80 1.52
C ALA A 46 -3.39 2.37 0.98
N THR A 47 -4.52 1.67 0.92
CA THR A 47 -4.59 0.30 0.38
C THR A 47 -4.29 0.27 -1.12
N LEU A 48 -4.80 1.24 -1.89
CA LEU A 48 -4.49 1.40 -3.31
C LEU A 48 -3.00 1.66 -3.53
N LEU A 49 -2.40 2.55 -2.74
CA LEU A 49 -0.96 2.83 -2.78
C LEU A 49 -0.14 1.56 -2.53
N LEU A 50 -0.46 0.81 -1.47
CA LEU A 50 0.21 -0.45 -1.14
C LEU A 50 0.07 -1.49 -2.26
N ALA A 51 -1.11 -1.60 -2.87
CA ALA A 51 -1.34 -2.48 -4.02
C ALA A 51 -0.49 -2.08 -5.23
N CYS A 52 -0.38 -0.78 -5.53
CA CYS A 52 0.48 -0.27 -6.59
C CYS A 52 1.96 -0.53 -6.30
N LEU A 53 2.45 -0.33 -5.07
CA LEU A 53 3.84 -0.63 -4.71
C LEU A 53 4.17 -2.12 -4.83
N ARG A 54 3.24 -3.00 -4.47
CA ARG A 54 3.41 -4.46 -4.58
C ARG A 54 3.64 -4.92 -6.01
N GLU A 55 3.06 -4.24 -7.00
CA GLU A 55 3.31 -4.51 -8.43
C GLU A 55 4.75 -4.21 -8.87
N TYR A 56 5.46 -3.35 -8.13
CA TYR A 56 6.89 -3.08 -8.33
C TYR A 56 7.79 -3.96 -7.45
N GLY A 57 7.21 -4.93 -6.72
CA GLY A 57 7.94 -5.81 -5.80
C GLY A 57 8.18 -5.21 -4.41
N LEU A 58 7.63 -4.02 -4.12
CA LEU A 58 7.73 -3.37 -2.81
C LEU A 58 6.52 -3.75 -1.96
N ASP A 59 6.64 -4.83 -1.19
CA ASP A 59 5.58 -5.25 -0.26
C ASP A 59 5.86 -4.75 1.16
N LEU A 60 5.40 -3.53 1.45
CA LEU A 60 5.51 -2.92 2.78
C LEU A 60 4.70 -3.65 3.86
N THR A 61 3.80 -4.56 3.47
CA THR A 61 3.02 -5.39 4.40
C THR A 61 3.69 -6.73 4.71
N ALA A 62 4.80 -7.05 4.03
CA ALA A 62 5.51 -8.32 4.20
C ALA A 62 5.97 -8.57 5.64
N TRP A 63 6.33 -7.52 6.38
CA TRP A 63 6.70 -7.63 7.81
C TRP A 63 5.58 -8.19 8.70
N ARG A 64 4.31 -8.07 8.30
CA ARG A 64 3.18 -8.64 9.04
C ARG A 64 2.92 -10.12 8.73
N ARG A 65 3.41 -10.64 7.59
CA ARG A 65 3.29 -12.07 7.30
C ARG A 65 4.29 -12.82 8.16
N LYS A 66 3.79 -13.43 9.25
CA LYS A 66 4.43 -14.63 9.79
C LYS A 66 4.50 -15.65 8.67
N ASP A 67 5.72 -15.92 8.27
CA ASP A 67 6.16 -16.93 7.35
C ASP A 67 5.71 -18.30 7.85
N HIS A 68 4.51 -18.72 7.46
CA HIS A 68 4.08 -20.12 7.59
C HIS A 68 4.79 -21.00 6.55
N THR A 69 6.08 -20.76 6.30
CA THR A 69 6.94 -21.47 5.33
C THR A 69 7.79 -22.52 6.01
N ASP A 70 7.18 -23.33 6.87
CA ASP A 70 7.76 -24.61 7.30
C ASP A 70 7.03 -25.82 6.68
N LEU A 71 5.88 -25.60 6.02
CA LEU A 71 5.03 -26.71 5.54
C LEU A 71 5.22 -27.08 4.06
N LYS A 72 6.42 -26.88 3.53
CA LYS A 72 6.83 -27.52 2.27
C LYS A 72 8.29 -27.95 2.37
N ALA A 73 8.50 -29.11 2.99
CA ALA A 73 9.65 -29.94 2.64
C ALA A 73 9.33 -30.60 1.29
N PRO A 74 10.00 -30.24 0.17
CA PRO A 74 10.09 -31.15 -0.96
C PRO A 74 11.00 -32.30 -0.54
N LYS A 75 10.43 -33.44 -0.17
CA LYS A 75 11.16 -34.71 -0.30
C LYS A 75 11.09 -35.12 -1.77
N ASP A 76 12.04 -34.55 -2.51
CA ASP A 76 12.52 -35.10 -3.76
C ASP A 76 13.23 -36.44 -3.49
N LYS A 77 13.24 -37.27 -4.54
CA LYS A 77 14.07 -38.46 -4.81
C LYS A 77 13.61 -39.85 -4.33
N SER A 78 13.11 -40.57 -5.33
CA SER A 78 13.77 -41.76 -5.90
C SER A 78 13.99 -42.96 -5.00
N GLU A 79 13.06 -43.91 -5.04
CA GLU A 79 13.32 -45.36 -5.14
C GLU A 79 12.28 -46.00 -6.06
#